data_AF-A0A9W8AKJ4-F1
#
_entry.id   AF-A0A9W8AKJ4-F1
#
_cell.length_a   1.000
_cell.length_b   1.000
_cell.length_c   1.000
_cell.angle_alpha   90.00
_cell.angle_beta   90.00
_cell.angle_gamma   90.00
#
_symmetry.space_group_name_H-M   'P 1'
#
loop_
_entity.id
_entity.type
_entity.pdbx_description
1 polymer ?
#
loop_
_entity_poly.entity_id
_entity_poly.type
_entity_poly.pdbx_seq_one_letter_code
_entity_poly.pdbx_strand_id
1 'polypeptide(L)'
;MSAPPLIPIVKMQDTTFQEPAKVITTEQDIEPWLHSDAFYYLMTFISQLNASVRGLDNQTPCTVSPFANKILDLLDIIDSFIDQFPPLESIKQRYGNPAFRQFMAHLKQKVPLLHQTLLTDDFHPSIVELGHYLAGAFGNETRIDY
;
A
#
# COMPACT_ATOMS: atom_id res chain seq x y z
N MET A 1 13.03 -25.85 12.20
CA MET A 1 12.01 -24.88 11.72
C MET A 1 11.79 -25.17 10.25
N SER A 2 10.57 -25.51 9.83
CA SER A 2 10.25 -25.71 8.41
C SER A 2 10.41 -24.38 7.66
N ALA A 3 10.88 -24.43 6.41
CA ALA A 3 10.94 -23.24 5.56
C ALA A 3 9.54 -22.58 5.53
N PRO A 4 9.46 -21.24 5.61
CA PRO A 4 8.19 -20.57 5.45
C PRO A 4 7.62 -20.94 4.08
N PRO A 5 6.31 -21.19 3.99
CA PRO A 5 5.70 -21.48 2.70
C PRO A 5 5.88 -20.29 1.75
N LEU A 6 5.97 -20.60 0.46
CA LEU A 6 6.25 -19.61 -0.58
C LEU A 6 4.94 -18.95 -1.02
N ILE A 7 4.96 -17.62 -1.14
CA ILE A 7 3.92 -16.88 -1.87
C ILE A 7 4.11 -17.21 -3.36
N PRO A 8 3.06 -17.64 -4.08
CA PRO A 8 3.18 -17.92 -5.50
C PRO A 8 3.64 -16.68 -6.28
N ILE A 9 4.56 -16.88 -7.23
CA ILE A 9 4.96 -15.81 -8.15
C ILE A 9 3.83 -15.61 -9.15
N VAL A 10 3.27 -14.39 -9.16
CA VAL A 10 2.26 -13.99 -10.14
C VAL A 10 2.90 -13.93 -11.53
N LYS A 11 2.33 -14.69 -12.47
CA LYS A 11 2.75 -14.68 -13.88
C LYS A 11 1.82 -13.76 -14.66
N MET A 12 2.36 -12.64 -15.16
CA MET A 12 1.57 -11.61 -15.85
C MET A 12 0.72 -12.16 -17.01
N GLN A 13 1.27 -13.12 -17.78
CA GLN A 13 0.61 -13.77 -18.91
C GLN A 13 -0.59 -14.66 -18.53
N ASP A 14 -0.63 -15.16 -17.30
CA ASP A 14 -1.65 -16.09 -16.80
C ASP A 14 -2.64 -15.41 -15.84
N THR A 15 -2.48 -14.10 -15.61
CA THR A 15 -3.21 -13.35 -14.58
C THR A 15 -4.04 -12.25 -15.21
N THR A 16 -5.34 -12.24 -14.91
CA THR A 16 -6.21 -11.11 -15.21
C THR A 16 -6.32 -10.24 -13.96
N PHE A 17 -5.90 -8.98 -14.07
CA PHE A 17 -5.98 -8.02 -12.99
C PHE A 17 -7.29 -7.25 -13.05
N GLN A 18 -7.89 -6.97 -11.89
CA GLN A 18 -9.17 -6.27 -11.81
C GLN A 18 -9.24 -5.35 -10.59
N GLU A 19 -10.09 -4.32 -10.63
CA GLU A 19 -10.25 -3.43 -9.48
C GLU A 19 -10.71 -4.20 -8.22
N PRO A 20 -10.01 -4.06 -7.08
CA PRO A 20 -10.40 -4.72 -5.84
C PRO A 20 -11.79 -4.27 -5.38
N ALA A 21 -12.62 -5.24 -4.97
CA ALA A 21 -13.96 -5.00 -4.47
C ALA A 21 -14.03 -5.31 -2.97
N LYS A 22 -14.95 -4.63 -2.27
CA LYS A 22 -15.24 -4.94 -0.87
C LYS A 22 -15.95 -6.29 -0.79
N VAL A 23 -15.30 -7.26 -0.16
CA VAL A 23 -15.83 -8.62 0.03
C VAL A 23 -16.22 -8.95 1.47
N ILE A 24 -15.61 -8.29 2.46
CA ILE A 24 -15.98 -8.42 3.88
C ILE A 24 -16.97 -7.30 4.22
N THR A 25 -18.24 -7.66 4.40
CA THR A 25 -19.33 -6.71 4.64
C THR A 25 -20.09 -6.99 5.93
N THR A 26 -20.05 -8.23 6.39
CA THR A 26 -20.72 -8.75 7.58
C THR A 26 -19.73 -9.56 8.42
N GLU A 27 -20.11 -9.88 9.67
CA GLU A 27 -19.29 -10.73 10.53
C GLU A 27 -19.15 -12.16 9.97
N GLN A 28 -20.17 -12.66 9.26
CA GLN A 28 -20.15 -13.97 8.64
C GLN A 28 -19.10 -14.10 7.52
N ASP A 29 -18.70 -12.98 6.90
CA ASP A 29 -17.69 -12.97 5.84
C ASP A 29 -16.26 -13.16 6.39
N ILE A 30 -16.06 -13.05 7.71
CA ILE A 30 -14.74 -13.17 8.35
C ILE A 30 -14.22 -14.60 8.25
N GLU A 31 -15.06 -15.60 8.51
CA GLU A 31 -14.63 -17.00 8.55
C GLU A 31 -14.12 -17.49 7.18
N PRO A 32 -14.82 -17.25 6.05
CA PRO A 32 -14.28 -17.52 4.72
C PRO A 32 -13.00 -16.73 4.42
N TRP A 33 -12.91 -15.47 4.85
CA TRP A 33 -11.70 -14.67 4.66
C TRP A 33 -10.47 -15.28 5.33
N LEU A 34 -10.59 -15.78 6.56
CA LEU A 34 -9.48 -16.43 7.29
C LEU A 34 -8.94 -17.68 6.57
N HIS A 35 -9.75 -18.29 5.70
CA HIS A 35 -9.39 -19.47 4.90
C HIS A 35 -9.05 -19.12 3.45
N SER A 36 -9.01 -17.84 3.10
CA SER A 36 -8.70 -17.38 1.74
C SER A 36 -7.20 -17.35 1.45
N ASP A 37 -6.86 -17.48 0.17
CA ASP A 37 -5.49 -17.30 -0.33
C ASP A 37 -4.93 -15.93 0.03
N ALA A 38 -5.75 -14.87 -0.04
CA ALA A 38 -5.33 -13.51 0.28
C ALA A 38 -4.91 -13.36 1.75
N PHE A 39 -5.68 -13.93 2.70
CA PHE A 39 -5.29 -13.96 4.10
C PHE A 39 -3.98 -14.73 4.31
N TYR A 40 -3.87 -15.89 3.68
CA TYR A 40 -2.67 -16.73 3.75
C TYR A 40 -1.43 -16.01 3.21
N TYR A 41 -1.52 -15.36 2.06
CA TYR A 41 -0.42 -14.60 1.46
C TYR A 41 -0.01 -13.42 2.33
N LEU A 42 -0.99 -12.66 2.85
CA LEU A 42 -0.71 -11.53 3.74
C LEU A 42 0.01 -11.98 5.02
N MET A 43 -0.48 -13.03 5.68
CA MET A 43 0.13 -13.52 6.92
C MET A 43 1.52 -14.12 6.68
N THR A 44 1.70 -14.81 5.54
CA THR A 44 3.00 -15.33 5.13
C THR A 44 3.99 -14.19 4.88
N PHE A 45 3.58 -13.14 4.15
CA PHE A 45 4.41 -11.96 3.89
C PHE A 45 4.85 -11.27 5.19
N ILE A 46 3.92 -10.99 6.09
CA ILE A 46 4.20 -10.39 7.41
C ILE A 46 5.17 -11.26 8.22
N SER A 47 4.96 -12.57 8.23
CA SER A 47 5.81 -13.51 8.97
C SER A 47 7.24 -13.54 8.43
N GLN A 48 7.41 -13.49 7.10
CA GLN A 48 8.73 -13.44 6.45
C GLN A 48 9.44 -12.11 6.76
N LEU A 49 8.73 -10.97 6.69
CA LEU A 49 9.28 -9.67 7.08
C LEU A 49 9.72 -9.67 8.55
N ASN A 50 8.87 -10.15 9.47
CA ASN A 50 9.21 -10.25 10.89
C ASN A 50 10.48 -11.09 11.13
N ALA A 51 10.59 -12.24 10.46
CA ALA A 51 11.76 -13.10 10.58
C ALA A 51 13.04 -12.41 10.07
N SER A 52 12.94 -11.62 9.00
CA SER A 52 14.08 -10.96 8.36
C SER A 52 14.74 -9.87 9.21
N VAL A 53 14.00 -9.27 10.15
CA VAL A 53 14.49 -8.14 10.97
C VAL A 53 14.66 -8.48 12.45
N ARG A 54 14.50 -9.76 12.84
CA ARG A 54 14.54 -10.17 14.24
C ARG A 54 15.93 -9.95 14.86
N GLY A 55 15.97 -9.20 15.96
CA GLY A 55 17.21 -8.92 16.69
C GLY A 55 18.11 -7.87 16.02
N LEU A 56 17.63 -7.22 14.97
CA LEU A 56 18.29 -6.10 14.31
C LEU A 56 17.71 -4.79 14.82
N ASP A 57 18.53 -3.74 14.82
CA ASP A 57 18.09 -2.38 15.08
C ASP A 57 17.96 -1.58 13.78
N ASN A 58 17.46 -0.34 13.87
CA ASN A 58 17.26 0.52 12.70
C ASN A 58 18.57 0.99 12.05
N GLN A 59 19.73 0.80 12.69
CA GLN A 59 21.04 1.19 12.15
C GLN A 59 21.77 0.03 11.49
N THR A 60 21.25 -1.18 11.65
CA THR A 60 21.83 -2.40 11.10
C THR A 60 21.89 -2.27 9.56
N PRO A 61 23.08 -2.36 8.95
CA PRO A 61 23.21 -2.24 7.50
C PRO A 61 22.39 -3.31 6.78
N CYS A 62 21.65 -2.90 5.76
CA CYS A 62 20.88 -3.81 4.91
C CYS A 62 21.19 -3.55 3.43
N THR A 63 20.96 -4.57 2.60
CA THR A 63 21.08 -4.41 1.15
C THR A 63 19.83 -3.69 0.63
N VAL A 64 20.01 -2.52 0.05
CA VAL A 64 18.93 -1.80 -0.63
C VAL A 64 18.97 -2.14 -2.11
N SER A 65 17.95 -2.85 -2.59
CA SER A 65 17.85 -3.21 -4.01
C SER A 65 17.49 -1.98 -4.85
N PRO A 66 17.78 -1.99 -6.17
CA PRO A 66 17.35 -0.92 -7.06
C PRO A 66 15.84 -0.66 -7.00
N PHE A 67 15.03 -1.72 -6.82
CA PHE A 67 13.58 -1.58 -6.72
C PHE A 67 13.15 -1.00 -5.37
N ALA A 68 13.82 -1.35 -4.27
CA ALA A 68 13.58 -0.72 -2.98
C ALA A 68 13.86 0.79 -3.02
N ASN A 69 14.94 1.22 -3.68
CA ASN A 69 15.21 2.64 -3.91
C ASN A 69 14.08 3.32 -4.69
N LYS A 70 13.56 2.71 -5.76
CA LYS A 70 12.41 3.28 -6.49
C LYS A 70 11.15 3.43 -5.63
N ILE A 71 10.92 2.52 -4.67
CA ILE A 71 9.81 2.66 -3.72
C ILE A 71 10.08 3.83 -2.77
N LEU A 72 11.31 4.00 -2.28
CA LEU A 72 11.68 5.15 -1.45
C LEU A 72 11.48 6.47 -2.23
N ASP A 73 11.95 6.55 -3.47
CA ASP A 73 11.76 7.72 -4.34
C ASP A 73 10.27 8.03 -4.55
N LEU A 74 9.43 7.00 -4.70
CA LEU A 74 7.98 7.15 -4.79
C LEU A 74 7.38 7.72 -3.49
N LEU A 75 7.86 7.26 -2.32
CA LEU A 75 7.42 7.78 -1.03
C LEU A 75 7.84 9.25 -0.84
N ASP A 76 9.05 9.63 -1.26
CA ASP A 76 9.53 11.01 -1.24
C ASP A 76 8.68 11.92 -2.16
N ILE A 77 8.26 11.41 -3.33
CA ILE A 77 7.33 12.13 -4.21
C ILE A 77 5.98 12.35 -3.50
N ILE A 78 5.43 11.34 -2.83
CA ILE A 78 4.16 11.48 -2.10
C ILE A 78 4.31 12.45 -0.92
N ASP A 79 5.42 12.39 -0.19
CA ASP A 79 5.74 13.31 0.91
C ASP A 79 5.76 14.77 0.42
N SER A 80 6.38 15.03 -0.75
CA SER A 80 6.39 16.37 -1.37
C SER A 80 5.00 16.91 -1.73
N PHE A 81 3.97 16.07 -1.84
CA PHE A 81 2.60 16.54 -2.05
C PHE A 81 2.06 17.26 -0.82
N ILE A 82 2.54 16.93 0.38
CA ILE A 82 2.08 17.53 1.64
C ILE A 82 2.31 19.05 1.64
N ASP A 83 3.44 19.50 1.09
CA ASP A 83 3.79 20.93 0.98
C ASP A 83 2.77 21.74 0.14
N GLN A 84 2.06 21.07 -0.77
CA GLN A 84 1.03 21.70 -1.60
C GLN A 84 -0.30 21.87 -0.87
N PHE A 85 -0.49 21.17 0.26
CA PHE A 85 -1.74 21.14 1.03
C PHE A 85 -1.48 21.44 2.51
N PRO A 86 -0.94 22.63 2.85
CA PRO A 86 -0.65 22.98 4.23
C PRO A 86 -1.93 22.95 5.08
N PRO A 87 -1.82 22.63 6.40
CA PRO A 87 -2.95 22.66 7.30
C PRO A 87 -3.64 24.03 7.31
N LEU A 88 -4.97 24.03 7.21
CA LEU A 88 -5.74 25.27 7.30
C LEU A 88 -5.66 25.85 8.72
N GLU A 89 -5.17 27.10 8.86
CA GLU A 89 -4.83 27.73 10.14
C GLU A 89 -6.05 28.18 10.97
N SER A 90 -7.18 28.49 10.34
CA SER A 90 -8.30 29.19 10.99
C SER A 90 -9.33 28.28 11.66
N ILE A 91 -8.95 27.07 12.05
CA ILE A 91 -9.91 26.08 12.55
C ILE A 91 -9.72 25.83 14.04
N LYS A 92 -10.71 26.22 14.85
CA LYS A 92 -10.94 25.64 16.19
C LYS A 92 -11.43 24.18 16.04
N GLN A 93 -10.67 23.33 15.37
CA GLN A 93 -11.06 21.94 15.12
C GLN A 93 -10.44 21.03 16.17
N ARG A 94 -11.26 20.16 16.76
CA ARG A 94 -10.82 19.04 17.61
C ARG A 94 -10.58 17.75 16.82
N TYR A 95 -10.92 17.75 15.53
CA TYR A 95 -10.85 16.60 14.61
C TYR A 95 -9.87 16.91 13.46
N GLY A 96 -9.66 15.94 12.57
CA GLY A 96 -8.69 16.05 11.48
C GLY A 96 -8.86 17.26 10.55
N ASN A 97 -7.73 17.75 10.03
CA ASN A 97 -7.69 18.96 9.19
C ASN A 97 -8.21 18.67 7.76
N PRO A 98 -9.19 19.44 7.23
CA PRO A 98 -9.76 19.26 5.90
C PRO A 98 -8.76 19.35 4.74
N ALA A 99 -7.58 19.97 4.93
CA ALA A 99 -6.50 19.95 3.94
C ALA A 99 -6.12 18.51 3.54
N PHE A 100 -6.26 17.55 4.45
CA PHE A 100 -6.05 16.13 4.17
C PHE A 100 -6.90 15.60 3.01
N ARG A 101 -8.12 16.11 2.82
CA ARG A 101 -8.98 15.70 1.70
C ARG A 101 -8.40 16.13 0.35
N GLN A 102 -7.77 17.30 0.32
CA GLN A 102 -7.13 17.82 -0.89
C GLN A 102 -5.87 17.01 -1.20
N PHE A 103 -5.07 16.69 -0.18
CA PHE A 103 -3.94 15.77 -0.29
C PHE A 103 -4.39 14.40 -0.84
N MET A 104 -5.40 13.77 -0.23
CA MET A 104 -5.90 12.46 -0.66
C MET A 104 -6.47 12.49 -2.09
N ALA A 105 -7.20 13.55 -2.46
CA ALA A 105 -7.71 13.72 -3.82
C ALA A 105 -6.56 13.84 -4.83
N HIS A 106 -5.52 14.61 -4.51
CA HIS A 106 -4.34 14.74 -5.34
C HIS A 106 -3.58 13.41 -5.47
N LEU A 107 -3.32 12.72 -4.36
CA LEU A 107 -2.68 11.41 -4.35
C LEU A 107 -3.42 10.42 -5.26
N LYS A 108 -4.74 10.28 -5.09
CA LYS A 108 -5.58 9.37 -5.90
C LYS A 108 -5.49 9.68 -7.41
N GLN A 109 -5.41 10.95 -7.79
CA GLN A 109 -5.19 11.34 -9.19
C GLN A 109 -3.80 10.97 -9.72
N LYS A 110 -2.78 10.93 -8.86
CA LYS A 110 -1.40 10.63 -9.23
C LYS A 110 -1.05 9.13 -9.20
N VAL A 111 -1.82 8.31 -8.48
CA VAL A 111 -1.57 6.87 -8.32
C VAL A 111 -1.27 6.12 -9.63
N PRO A 112 -2.00 6.31 -10.75
CA PRO A 112 -1.67 5.62 -12.00
C PRO A 112 -0.28 5.98 -12.52
N LEU A 113 0.08 7.27 -12.52
CA LEU A 113 1.38 7.75 -12.98
C LEU A 113 2.52 7.30 -12.07
N LEU A 114 2.29 7.28 -10.75
CA LEU A 114 3.27 6.79 -9.77
C LEU A 114 3.62 5.32 -10.06
N HIS A 115 2.63 4.47 -10.34
CA HIS A 115 2.88 3.08 -10.70
C HIS A 115 3.52 2.92 -12.08
N GLN A 116 3.09 3.68 -13.09
CA GLN A 116 3.72 3.66 -14.42
C GLN A 116 5.20 4.03 -14.36
N THR A 117 5.58 4.93 -13.44
CA THR A 117 6.98 5.31 -13.23
C THR A 117 7.77 4.24 -12.46
N LEU A 118 7.12 3.57 -11.51
CA LEU A 118 7.73 2.52 -10.69
C LEU A 118 7.97 1.22 -11.48
N LEU A 119 6.98 0.81 -12.27
CA LEU A 119 6.86 -0.49 -12.93
C LEU A 119 7.25 -0.43 -14.41
N THR A 120 7.82 -1.52 -14.94
CA THR A 120 7.99 -1.67 -16.39
C THR A 120 6.66 -1.95 -17.07
N ASP A 121 6.58 -1.67 -18.37
CA ASP A 121 5.35 -1.77 -19.18
C ASP A 121 4.64 -3.13 -19.07
N ASP A 122 5.41 -4.22 -18.97
CA ASP A 122 4.88 -5.58 -18.80
C ASP A 122 4.03 -5.75 -17.53
N PHE A 123 4.22 -4.89 -16.52
CA PHE A 123 3.46 -4.88 -15.25
C PHE A 123 2.34 -3.83 -15.23
N HIS A 124 2.18 -3.00 -16.25
CA HIS A 124 1.10 -1.99 -16.28
C HIS A 124 -0.31 -2.58 -16.15
N PRO A 125 -0.62 -3.80 -16.62
CA PRO A 125 -1.93 -4.41 -16.37
C PRO A 125 -2.27 -4.55 -14.88
N SER A 126 -1.28 -4.71 -13.98
CA SER A 126 -1.53 -4.85 -12.53
C SER A 126 -1.83 -3.53 -11.82
N ILE A 127 -1.70 -2.39 -12.50
CA ILE A 127 -1.91 -1.07 -11.90
C ILE A 127 -3.35 -0.89 -11.40
N VAL A 128 -4.32 -1.53 -12.05
CA VAL A 128 -5.74 -1.51 -11.62
C VAL A 128 -5.93 -2.10 -10.22
N GLU A 129 -5.10 -3.09 -9.84
CA GLU A 129 -5.09 -3.68 -8.50
C GLU A 129 -4.23 -2.88 -7.53
N LEU A 130 -2.96 -2.70 -7.88
CA LEU A 130 -1.97 -2.06 -7.01
C LEU A 130 -2.36 -0.63 -6.64
N GLY A 131 -2.97 0.09 -7.58
CA GLY A 131 -3.44 1.46 -7.38
C GLY A 131 -4.43 1.59 -6.22
N HIS A 132 -5.32 0.60 -6.05
CA HIS A 132 -6.29 0.61 -4.96
C HIS A 132 -5.60 0.51 -3.59
N TYR A 133 -4.59 -0.35 -3.46
CA TYR A 133 -3.85 -0.52 -2.21
C TYR A 133 -3.01 0.73 -1.86
N LEU A 134 -2.32 1.33 -2.83
CA LEU A 134 -1.55 2.55 -2.60
C LEU A 134 -2.47 3.72 -2.20
N ALA A 135 -3.59 3.89 -2.90
CA ALA A 135 -4.57 4.94 -2.60
C ALA A 135 -5.19 4.81 -1.21
N GLY A 136 -5.32 3.58 -0.70
CA GLY A 136 -5.87 3.28 0.63
C GLY A 136 -4.84 3.28 1.77
N ALA A 137 -3.54 3.41 1.47
CA ALA A 137 -2.47 3.26 2.46
C ALA A 137 -2.25 4.49 3.36
N PHE A 138 -2.96 5.60 3.13
CA PHE A 138 -2.71 6.88 3.81
C PHE A 138 -3.87 7.34 4.71
N GLY A 139 -4.86 6.48 4.95
CA GLY A 139 -6.02 6.77 5.79
C GLY A 139 -7.30 7.05 5.00
N ASN A 140 -8.35 7.48 5.70
CA ASN A 140 -9.67 7.71 5.11
C ASN A 140 -9.99 9.20 4.97
N GLU A 141 -10.20 9.68 3.74
CA GLU A 141 -10.43 11.11 3.48
C GLU A 141 -11.74 11.65 4.08
N THR A 142 -12.76 10.81 4.21
CA THR A 142 -14.07 11.22 4.73
C THR A 142 -14.00 11.44 6.23
N ARG A 143 -13.48 10.44 6.95
CA ARG A 143 -13.35 10.44 8.42
C ARG A 143 -12.15 11.23 8.91
N ILE A 144 -11.13 11.41 8.07
CA ILE A 144 -9.83 12.02 8.41
C ILE A 144 -9.20 11.27 9.60
N ASP A 145 -9.08 9.96 9.44
CA ASP A 145 -8.44 9.03 10.37
C ASP A 145 -7.46 8.09 9.64
N TYR A 146 -6.64 7.40 10.42
CA TYR A 146 -5.71 6.36 9.99
C TYR A 146 -5.89 5.13 10.88
#